data_AF-A0A3D2C8V0-F1
#
_entry.id   AF-A0A3D2C8V0-F1
#
_cell.length_a   1.000
_cell.length_b   1.000
_cell.length_c   1.000
_cell.angle_alpha   90.00
_cell.angle_beta   90.00
_cell.angle_gamma   90.00
#
_symmetry.space_group_name_H-M   'P 1'
#
loop_
_entity.id
_entity.type
_entity.pdbx_description
1 polymer ?
#
loop_
_entity_poly.entity_id
_entity_poly.type
_entity_poly.pdbx_seq_one_letter_code
_entity_poly.pdbx_strand_id
1 'polypeptide(L)' 'MWCTLAGCGGEKDSATPIESNSAPEAFITSHADGAAVFDRQQLDMTGTVSDTEDAAIDLLVVWSQGSTAVCPEQAPA' A
#
# COMPACT_ATOMS: atom_id res chain seq x y z
N MET A 1 -51.31 -1.54 35.99
CA MET A 1 -50.84 -0.25 35.47
C MET A 1 -50.05 -0.54 34.20
N TRP A 2 -50.65 -0.26 33.06
CA TRP A 2 -50.05 -0.45 31.73
C TRP A 2 -49.09 0.70 31.40
N CYS A 3 -47.96 0.38 30.79
CA CYS A 3 -47.40 1.15 29.69
C CYS A 3 -46.35 0.32 28.93
N THR A 4 -46.82 -0.47 27.95
CA THR A 4 -46.00 -0.90 26.80
C THR A 4 -45.90 0.30 25.86
N LEU A 5 -44.81 1.06 25.96
CA LEU A 5 -44.51 2.12 25.01
C LEU A 5 -43.71 1.51 23.85
N ALA A 6 -44.38 1.33 22.73
CA ALA A 6 -43.77 1.12 21.43
C ALA A 6 -42.95 2.38 21.07
N GLY A 7 -41.64 2.30 21.18
CA GLY A 7 -40.69 3.24 20.60
C GLY A 7 -40.06 2.62 19.36
N CYS A 8 -40.82 2.52 18.28
CA CYS A 8 -40.23 2.34 16.95
C CYS A 8 -39.85 3.74 16.46
N GLY A 9 -38.59 4.12 16.66
CA GLY A 9 -37.98 5.31 16.09
C GLY A 9 -36.60 4.90 15.62
N GLY A 10 -36.47 4.66 14.32
CA GLY A 10 -35.25 4.15 13.71
C GLY A 10 -34.08 5.08 13.97
N GLU A 11 -33.26 4.73 14.95
CA GLU A 11 -31.86 5.09 14.93
C GLU A 11 -31.29 4.26 13.79
N LYS A 12 -31.14 4.89 12.63
CA LYS A 12 -30.12 4.40 11.72
C LYS A 12 -28.85 4.45 12.54
N ASP A 13 -28.41 3.29 13.00
CA ASP A 13 -27.00 3.00 13.16
C ASP A 13 -26.40 3.24 11.77
N SER A 14 -26.20 4.51 11.42
CA SER A 14 -25.24 4.91 10.41
C SER A 14 -23.90 4.63 11.06
N ALA A 15 -23.60 3.34 11.18
CA ALA A 15 -22.24 2.86 11.26
C ALA A 15 -21.59 3.46 10.01
N THR A 16 -20.94 4.61 10.17
CA THR A 16 -20.01 5.12 9.18
C THR A 16 -19.11 3.95 8.84
N PRO A 17 -19.01 3.53 7.56
CA PRO A 17 -18.01 2.55 7.18
C PRO A 17 -16.68 3.05 7.75
N ILE A 18 -16.09 2.27 8.64
CA ILE A 18 -14.71 2.46 9.03
C ILE A 18 -13.92 2.09 7.77
N GLU A 19 -13.54 3.10 7.00
CA GLU A 19 -12.62 2.92 5.87
C GLU A 19 -11.33 2.33 6.44
N SER A 20 -11.06 1.08 6.12
CA SER A 20 -9.83 0.40 6.54
C SER A 20 -8.72 0.80 5.58
N ASN A 21 -7.63 1.33 6.11
CA ASN A 21 -6.43 1.56 5.32
C ASN A 21 -5.57 0.30 5.31
N SER A 22 -5.23 -0.20 4.12
CA SER A 22 -4.28 -1.30 3.96
C SER A 22 -2.85 -0.76 3.87
N ALA A 23 -1.87 -1.67 3.93
CA ALA A 23 -0.50 -1.29 3.62
C ALA A 23 -0.27 -1.43 2.10
N PRO A 24 0.58 -0.58 1.49
CA PRO A 24 0.93 -0.72 0.09
C PRO A 24 1.72 -2.01 -0.17
N GLU A 25 1.61 -2.53 -1.38
CA GLU A 25 2.37 -3.68 -1.86
C GLU A 25 3.48 -3.23 -2.83
N ALA A 26 4.64 -3.86 -2.76
CA ALA A 26 5.77 -3.58 -3.63
C ALA A 26 6.48 -4.86 -4.10
N PHE A 27 6.84 -4.89 -5.39
CA PHE A 27 7.51 -6.02 -6.03
C PHE A 27 8.69 -5.55 -6.87
N ILE A 28 9.83 -6.24 -6.77
CA ILE A 28 10.93 -6.10 -7.72
C ILE A 28 10.61 -7.00 -8.91
N THR A 29 10.56 -6.44 -10.12
CA THR A 29 10.17 -7.14 -11.35
C THR A 29 11.33 -7.41 -12.29
N SER A 30 12.46 -6.72 -12.09
CA SER A 30 13.69 -6.98 -12.83
C SER A 30 14.49 -8.14 -12.23
N HIS A 31 15.02 -8.99 -13.10
CA HIS A 31 15.91 -10.13 -12.79
C HIS A 31 15.25 -11.20 -11.91
N ALA A 32 15.47 -12.47 -12.26
CA ALA A 32 15.07 -13.56 -11.37
C ALA A 32 15.99 -13.60 -10.14
N ASP A 33 15.46 -14.02 -9.00
CA ASP A 33 16.30 -14.29 -7.83
C ASP A 33 17.39 -15.31 -8.17
N GLY A 34 18.62 -15.04 -7.74
CA GLY A 34 19.80 -15.83 -8.07
C GLY A 34 20.29 -15.71 -9.52
N ALA A 35 19.76 -14.78 -10.33
CA ALA A 35 20.26 -14.56 -11.69
C ALA A 35 21.76 -14.20 -11.69
N ALA A 36 22.53 -14.84 -12.57
CA ALA A 36 23.91 -14.48 -12.80
C ALA A 36 23.99 -13.16 -13.57
N VAL A 37 24.82 -12.24 -13.10
CA VAL A 37 25.09 -10.95 -13.76
C VAL A 37 26.56 -10.88 -14.13
N PHE A 38 26.87 -10.24 -15.25
CA PHE A 38 28.25 -10.05 -15.67
C PHE A 38 28.91 -8.91 -14.88
N ASP A 39 30.19 -9.10 -14.54
CA ASP A 39 30.98 -8.03 -13.94
C ASP A 39 31.05 -6.82 -14.89
N ARG A 40 31.04 -5.62 -14.31
CA ARG A 40 31.07 -4.32 -15.00
C ARG A 40 29.89 -4.04 -15.94
N GLN A 41 28.82 -4.82 -15.86
CA GLN A 41 27.58 -4.51 -16.54
C GLN A 41 26.75 -3.55 -15.67
N GLN A 42 26.27 -2.45 -16.26
CA GLN A 42 25.24 -1.65 -15.64
C GLN A 42 23.90 -2.39 -15.73
N LEU A 43 23.20 -2.46 -14.61
CA LEU A 43 21.94 -3.16 -14.50
C LEU A 43 20.85 -2.21 -14.02
N ASP A 44 19.79 -2.10 -14.81
CA ASP A 44 18.62 -1.31 -14.43
C ASP A 44 17.68 -2.18 -13.60
N MET A 45 17.40 -1.73 -12.38
CA MET A 45 16.43 -2.38 -11.49
C MET A 45 15.05 -1.77 -11.72
N THR A 46 14.04 -2.61 -11.86
CA THR A 46 12.64 -2.19 -12.00
C THR A 46 11.77 -2.87 -10.97
N GLY A 47 10.74 -2.17 -10.54
CA GLY A 47 9.73 -2.68 -9.62
C GLY A 47 8.40 -1.99 -9.83
N THR A 48 7.39 -2.48 -9.13
CA THR A 48 6.03 -1.95 -9.11
C THR A 48 5.59 -1.76 -7.68
N VAL A 49 4.84 -0.69 -7.41
CA VAL A 49 4.19 -0.43 -6.13
C VAL A 49 2.73 -0.12 -6.38
N SER A 50 1.85 -0.57 -5.49
CA SER A 50 0.42 -0.29 -5.57
C SER A 50 -0.19 -0.24 -4.18
N ASP A 51 -1.18 0.63 -4.04
CA ASP A 51 -2.08 0.66 -2.91
C ASP A 51 -3.52 0.57 -3.44
N THR A 52 -4.42 -0.06 -2.70
CA THR A 52 -5.80 -0.27 -3.15
C THR A 52 -6.67 0.96 -2.89
N GLU A 53 -6.30 1.74 -1.87
CA GLU A 53 -7.04 2.90 -1.39
C GLU A 53 -6.45 4.21 -1.93
N ASP A 54 -5.12 4.27 -2.09
CA ASP A 54 -4.40 5.48 -2.49
C ASP A 54 -3.94 5.48 -3.96
N ALA A 55 -3.93 6.67 -4.57
CA ALA A 55 -3.39 6.82 -5.92
C ALA A 55 -1.86 6.72 -5.91
N ALA A 56 -1.28 6.21 -6.99
CA ALA A 56 0.17 6.01 -7.08
C ALA A 56 0.99 7.29 -6.82
N ILE A 57 0.48 8.48 -7.18
CA ILE A 57 1.18 9.75 -6.97
C ILE A 57 1.29 10.13 -5.49
N ASP A 58 0.43 9.58 -4.64
CA ASP A 58 0.40 9.82 -3.21
C ASP A 58 1.32 8.85 -2.44
N LEU A 59 1.86 7.85 -3.13
CA LEU A 59 2.81 6.89 -2.56
C LEU A 59 4.24 7.43 -2.56
N LEU A 60 5.05 6.92 -1.64
CA LEU A 60 6.48 7.19 -1.53
C LEU A 60 7.24 5.87 -1.59
N VAL A 61 8.34 5.86 -2.36
CA VAL A 61 9.14 4.66 -2.63
C VAL A 61 10.61 4.94 -2.36
N VAL A 62 11.29 3.96 -1.78
CA VAL A 62 12.74 3.99 -1.54
C VAL A 62 13.37 2.67 -1.96
N TRP A 63 14.47 2.73 -2.72
CA TRP A 63 15.29 1.56 -3.00
C TRP A 63 16.29 1.36 -1.86
N SER A 64 16.29 0.18 -1.26
CA SER A 64 17.20 -0.18 -0.17
C SER A 64 18.00 -1.44 -0.46
N GLN A 65 19.19 -1.51 0.12
CA GLN A 65 19.98 -2.72 0.24
C GLN A 65 20.06 -3.08 1.73
N GLY A 66 19.35 -4.14 2.12
CA GLY A 66 19.16 -4.46 3.54
C GLY A 66 18.43 -3.31 4.25
N SER A 67 19.07 -2.72 5.25
CA SER A 67 18.52 -1.58 6.02
C SER A 67 19.00 -0.22 5.52
N THR A 68 19.75 -0.15 4.42
CA THR A 68 20.36 1.09 3.92
C THR A 68 19.66 1.56 2.66
N ALA A 69 19.14 2.79 2.68
CA ALA A 69 18.61 3.45 1.50
C ALA A 69 19.75 3.74 0.50
N VAL A 70 19.55 3.33 -0.76
CA VAL A 70 20.51 3.50 -1.86
C VAL A 70 20.09 4.68 -2.76
N CYS A 71 18.78 4.91 -2.88
CA CYS A 71 18.21 6.06 -3.55
C CYS A 71 17.44 6.93 -2.56
N PRO A 72 17.33 8.25 -2.79
CA PRO A 72 16.38 9.09 -2.07
C PRO A 72 14.95 8.57 -2.24
N GLU A 73 14.11 8.85 -1.24
CA GLU A 73 12.68 8.61 -1.35
C GLU A 73 12.06 9.51 -2.43
N GLN A 74 11.16 8.94 -3.22
CA GLN A 74 10.50 9.63 -4.33
C GLN A 74 9.13 9.02 -4.62
N ALA A 75 8.26 9.78 -5.27
CA ALA A 75 7.01 9.24 -5.81
C ALA A 75 7.31 8.17 -6.89
N PRO A 76 6.40 7.20 -7.11
CA PRO A 76 6.49 6.27 -8.23
C PRO A 76 6.60 7.00 -9.57
N ALA A 77 7.41 6.44 -10.48
CA ALA A 77 7.61 6.94 -11.84
C ALA A 77 6.56 6.42 -12.82
#